data_AF-A0A4R3YFH0-F1
#
_entry.id   AF-A0A4R3YFH0-F1
#
_cell.length_a   1.000
_cell.length_b   1.000
_cell.length_c   1.000
_cell.angle_alpha   90.00
_cell.angle_beta   90.00
_cell.angle_gamma   90.00
#
_symmetry.space_group_name_H-M   'P 1'
#
loop_
_entity.id
_entity.type
_entity.pdbx_description
1 polymer ?
#
loop_
_entity_poly.entity_id
_entity_poly.type
_entity_poly.pdbx_seq_one_letter_code
_entity_poly.pdbx_strand_id
1 'polypeptide(L)'
;MIKIRITALHPLLKTAILCLPLFCMSAVHADELTDAQQLARQGKSAEAIELLNKYLAAHPKDAQARFQKGIILTEQNNASEAIKIFNDLTQDYPNLPEPYNNLAVLYYSQGQYDKAKSALEAAIRTHPTYATAHENLGDIYAKMASQAYDKALQLDKSNTTAQIKLSLVRELFNPGSKGSQSLPRATVSKQPATTIALNTAKPIAAPPANTMGTPAKLDDLKNTGQKTPIRTETVTSPAKTAAVALPPVAETKPAPKPIVEQPAKHAASEQHDEVLSTLNEWAKAWSDRNAKAYLSYYAKDFKTPRGEKRADWENGRKERVTSPKSIQVAIVSPKIRISDASHASATFRQIYRSDSLKSSTMKTLDFVKSGGKWVILEEKIGR
;
A
#
# COMPACT_ATOMS: atom_id res chain seq x y z
N MET A 1 79.54 22.73 -5.24
CA MET A 1 79.71 23.57 -4.03
C MET A 1 78.37 24.25 -3.81
N ILE A 2 77.58 23.88 -2.79
CA ILE A 2 77.63 24.38 -1.40
C ILE A 2 77.46 25.91 -1.32
N LYS A 3 76.23 26.38 -1.04
CA LYS A 3 75.87 27.11 0.18
C LYS A 3 74.34 27.17 0.34
N ILE A 4 73.87 27.29 1.59
CA ILE A 4 72.46 27.20 2.02
C ILE A 4 72.19 28.29 3.10
N ARG A 5 70.93 28.76 3.21
CA ARG A 5 70.38 29.77 4.17
C ARG A 5 70.75 31.23 3.84
N ILE A 6 70.00 32.28 4.25
CA ILE A 6 69.22 32.51 5.49
C ILE A 6 67.77 33.05 5.24
N THR A 7 66.95 33.03 6.28
CA THR A 7 65.50 33.35 6.40
C THR A 7 65.13 34.81 6.70
N ALA A 8 63.98 35.28 6.16
CA ALA A 8 63.00 36.19 6.79
C ALA A 8 61.66 36.07 6.02
N LEU A 9 60.53 35.63 6.59
CA LEU A 9 59.56 36.29 7.50
C LEU A 9 58.75 37.45 6.87
N HIS A 10 57.41 37.39 6.99
CA HIS A 10 56.43 38.29 6.34
C HIS A 10 56.18 39.61 7.10
N PRO A 11 55.48 40.56 6.46
CA PRO A 11 54.24 41.05 7.07
C PRO A 11 53.02 41.20 6.12
N LEU A 12 51.84 40.89 6.67
CA LEU A 12 50.49 41.49 6.46
C LEU A 12 50.03 41.82 5.02
N LEU A 13 49.05 41.10 4.44
CA LEU A 13 47.60 41.12 4.75
C LEU A 13 46.86 42.41 4.32
N LYS A 14 46.17 42.38 3.16
CA LYS A 14 44.94 43.17 2.85
C LYS A 14 44.33 42.88 1.46
N THR A 15 43.49 41.85 1.38
CA THR A 15 42.37 41.76 0.41
C THR A 15 41.26 40.94 1.07
N ALA A 16 40.10 41.53 1.29
CA ALA A 16 39.02 40.89 2.04
C ALA A 16 38.21 39.93 1.15
N ILE A 17 37.94 38.73 1.66
CA ILE A 17 36.99 37.79 1.03
C ILE A 17 35.57 38.27 1.32
N LEU A 18 34.87 38.78 0.31
CA LEU A 18 33.48 39.22 0.43
C LEU A 18 32.59 38.51 -0.60
N CYS A 19 32.27 37.23 -0.34
CA CYS A 19 31.10 36.57 -0.95
C CYS A 19 30.76 35.23 -0.27
N LEU A 20 30.16 35.25 0.93
CA LEU A 20 29.60 34.03 1.54
C LEU A 20 28.49 34.30 2.58
N PRO A 21 27.23 34.47 2.12
CA PRO A 21 26.06 34.24 2.98
C PRO A 21 24.97 33.42 2.26
N LEU A 22 25.31 32.28 1.66
CA LEU A 22 24.33 31.40 0.96
C LEU A 22 24.16 30.00 1.58
N PHE A 23 24.64 29.78 2.82
CA PHE A 23 24.52 28.50 3.52
C PHE A 23 23.75 28.58 4.85
N CYS A 24 23.50 29.77 5.39
CA CYS A 24 22.79 29.96 6.66
C CYS A 24 21.27 29.86 6.52
N MET A 25 20.71 30.10 5.33
CA MET A 25 19.24 30.09 5.13
C MET A 25 18.65 28.72 5.43
N SER A 26 19.18 27.64 4.86
CA SER A 26 18.58 26.30 4.96
C SER A 26 18.47 25.74 6.39
N ALA A 27 19.27 26.24 7.33
CA ALA A 27 19.18 25.85 8.74
C ALA A 27 17.97 26.49 9.43
N VAL A 28 17.83 27.81 9.34
CA VAL A 28 16.78 28.59 10.03
C VAL A 28 15.36 28.13 9.65
N HIS A 29 15.15 27.73 8.39
CA HIS A 29 13.86 27.23 7.92
C HIS A 29 13.51 25.83 8.50
N ALA A 30 14.51 25.01 8.85
CA ALA A 30 14.29 23.73 9.49
C ALA A 30 13.92 23.89 10.99
N ASP A 31 14.42 24.95 11.63
CA ASP A 31 14.09 25.28 13.02
C ASP A 31 12.62 25.71 13.15
N GLU A 32 12.12 26.64 12.32
CA GLU A 32 10.69 27.08 12.38
C GLU A 32 9.70 25.91 12.15
N LEU A 33 10.04 24.95 11.29
CA LEU A 33 9.25 23.72 11.05
C LEU A 33 9.29 22.74 12.24
N THR A 34 10.38 22.77 13.02
CA THR A 34 10.55 21.95 14.22
C THR A 34 9.81 22.56 15.40
N ASP A 35 9.88 23.88 15.57
CA ASP A 35 9.14 24.64 16.58
C ASP A 35 7.62 24.50 16.39
N ALA A 36 7.11 24.58 15.15
CA ALA A 36 5.69 24.33 14.88
C ALA A 36 5.24 22.92 15.32
N GLN A 37 6.06 21.89 15.04
CA GLN A 37 5.76 20.53 15.49
C GLN A 37 5.88 20.38 17.02
N GLN A 38 6.78 21.11 17.67
CA GLN A 38 6.91 21.13 19.12
C GLN A 38 5.71 21.80 19.79
N LEU A 39 5.25 22.95 19.28
CA LEU A 39 4.05 23.65 19.75
C LEU A 39 2.81 22.75 19.62
N ALA A 40 2.63 22.06 18.48
CA ALA A 40 1.53 21.10 18.31
C ALA A 40 1.56 19.97 19.35
N ARG A 41 2.75 19.38 19.63
CA ARG A 41 2.93 18.36 20.67
C ARG A 41 2.67 18.86 22.10
N GLN A 42 2.77 20.16 22.34
CA GLN A 42 2.40 20.80 23.61
C GLN A 42 0.90 21.14 23.70
N GLY A 43 0.09 20.77 22.69
CA GLY A 43 -1.33 21.16 22.60
C GLY A 43 -1.55 22.61 22.15
N LYS A 44 -0.48 23.35 21.86
CA LYS A 44 -0.51 24.74 21.36
C LYS A 44 -0.75 24.80 19.85
N SER A 45 -1.72 24.01 19.37
CA SER A 45 -1.98 23.80 17.95
C SER A 45 -2.36 25.09 17.18
N ALA A 46 -2.91 26.10 17.88
CA ALA A 46 -3.16 27.42 17.29
C ALA A 46 -1.85 28.20 17.03
N GLU A 47 -0.94 28.25 18.01
CA GLU A 47 0.39 28.88 17.86
C GLU A 47 1.20 28.18 16.75
N ALA A 48 1.12 26.84 16.69
CA ALA A 48 1.74 26.04 15.64
C ALA A 48 1.21 26.37 14.23
N ILE A 49 -0.11 26.54 14.08
CA ILE A 49 -0.73 26.92 12.80
C ILE A 49 -0.35 28.34 12.39
N GLU A 50 -0.27 29.29 13.33
CA GLU A 50 0.16 30.66 13.01
C GLU A 50 1.64 30.75 12.60
N LEU A 51 2.52 29.98 13.24
CA LEU A 51 3.91 29.86 12.82
C LEU A 51 4.03 29.27 11.40
N LEU A 52 3.26 28.21 11.11
CA LEU A 52 3.18 27.63 9.76
C LEU A 52 2.54 28.58 8.74
N ASN A 53 1.55 29.39 9.12
CA ASN A 53 0.96 30.41 8.25
C ASN A 53 1.99 31.49 7.87
N LYS A 54 2.76 31.97 8.84
CA LYS A 54 3.87 32.92 8.62
C LYS A 54 4.93 32.34 7.68
N TYR A 55 5.37 31.09 7.92
CA TYR A 55 6.33 30.40 7.06
C TYR A 55 5.79 30.23 5.62
N LEU A 56 4.56 29.74 5.49
CA LEU A 56 3.91 29.50 4.19
C LEU A 56 3.62 30.77 3.39
N ALA A 57 3.58 31.95 4.03
CA ALA A 57 3.48 33.22 3.31
C ALA A 57 4.75 33.54 2.50
N ALA A 58 5.93 33.11 2.98
CA ALA A 58 7.19 33.19 2.23
C ALA A 58 7.42 31.93 1.35
N HIS A 59 6.94 30.76 1.78
CA HIS A 59 7.18 29.47 1.14
C HIS A 59 5.87 28.72 0.77
N PRO A 60 4.99 29.28 -0.10
CA PRO A 60 3.67 28.71 -0.39
C PRO A 60 3.71 27.33 -1.10
N LYS A 61 4.88 26.93 -1.61
CA LYS A 61 5.16 25.62 -2.21
C LYS A 61 6.12 24.76 -1.37
N ASP A 62 6.17 24.97 -0.06
CA ASP A 62 6.79 24.00 0.84
C ASP A 62 5.80 22.87 1.17
N ALA A 63 6.12 21.66 0.70
CA ALA A 63 5.29 20.48 0.89
C ALA A 63 5.28 19.99 2.35
N GLN A 64 6.38 20.14 3.08
CA GLN A 64 6.51 19.68 4.46
C GLN A 64 5.71 20.58 5.42
N ALA A 65 5.81 21.90 5.25
CA ALA A 65 5.05 22.89 6.00
C ALA A 65 3.53 22.72 5.78
N ARG A 66 3.10 22.55 4.51
CA ARG A 66 1.71 22.24 4.16
C ARG A 66 1.26 20.92 4.80
N PHE A 67 2.09 19.88 4.74
CA PHE A 67 1.75 18.58 5.31
C PHE A 67 1.61 18.64 6.84
N GLN A 68 2.56 19.27 7.55
CA GLN A 68 2.46 19.50 9.00
C GLN A 68 1.18 20.26 9.37
N LYS A 69 0.84 21.33 8.64
CA LYS A 69 -0.40 22.09 8.86
C LYS A 69 -1.65 21.22 8.69
N GLY A 70 -1.69 20.36 7.66
CA GLY A 70 -2.78 19.41 7.43
C GLY A 70 -2.93 18.36 8.54
N ILE A 71 -1.82 17.88 9.12
CA ILE A 71 -1.82 16.96 10.27
C ILE A 71 -2.40 17.66 11.51
N ILE A 72 -1.92 18.87 11.85
CA ILE A 72 -2.38 19.61 13.04
C ILE A 72 -3.88 19.95 12.92
N LEU A 73 -4.36 20.32 11.73
CA LEU A 73 -5.79 20.53 11.47
C LEU A 73 -6.62 19.24 11.59
N THR A 74 -6.04 18.08 11.24
CA THR A 74 -6.67 16.77 11.44
C THR A 74 -6.80 16.44 12.93
N GLU A 75 -5.75 16.66 13.72
CA GLU A 75 -5.74 16.49 15.18
C GLU A 75 -6.74 17.43 15.88
N GLN A 76 -6.92 18.65 15.36
CA GLN A 76 -7.96 19.60 15.79
C GLN A 76 -9.39 19.23 15.35
N ASN A 77 -9.59 18.13 14.62
CA ASN A 77 -10.85 17.74 13.98
C ASN A 77 -11.37 18.73 12.90
N ASN A 78 -10.54 19.68 12.43
CA ASN A 78 -10.85 20.54 11.27
C ASN A 78 -10.61 19.79 9.95
N ALA A 79 -11.39 18.72 9.76
CA ALA A 79 -11.25 17.81 8.64
C ALA A 79 -11.47 18.49 7.28
N SER A 80 -12.27 19.57 7.21
CA SER A 80 -12.53 20.33 5.99
C SER A 80 -11.29 21.01 5.43
N GLU A 81 -10.56 21.77 6.25
CA GLU A 81 -9.35 22.48 5.78
C GLU A 81 -8.17 21.51 5.63
N ALA A 82 -8.11 20.45 6.45
CA ALA A 82 -7.15 19.36 6.26
C ALA A 82 -7.34 18.63 4.92
N ILE A 83 -8.58 18.25 4.55
CA ILE A 83 -8.88 17.63 3.24
C ILE A 83 -8.46 18.55 2.09
N LYS A 84 -8.72 19.86 2.18
CA LYS A 84 -8.29 20.84 1.18
C LYS A 84 -6.77 20.85 1.03
N ILE A 85 -6.03 21.05 2.12
CA ILE A 85 -4.56 21.08 2.11
C ILE A 85 -3.95 19.79 1.55
N PHE A 86 -4.48 18.62 1.91
CA PHE A 86 -3.99 17.35 1.37
C PHE A 86 -4.40 17.12 -0.09
N ASN A 87 -5.60 17.54 -0.53
CA ASN A 87 -5.97 17.52 -1.95
C ASN A 87 -5.01 18.40 -2.76
N ASP A 88 -4.77 19.64 -2.33
CA ASP A 88 -3.85 20.57 -2.99
C ASP A 88 -2.42 19.98 -3.04
N LEU A 89 -1.96 19.32 -1.96
CA LEU A 89 -0.69 18.58 -1.94
C LEU A 89 -0.65 17.42 -2.95
N THR A 90 -1.73 16.67 -3.13
CA THR A 90 -1.77 15.59 -4.13
C THR A 90 -1.82 16.09 -5.58
N GLN A 91 -2.17 17.37 -5.80
CA GLN A 91 -2.14 18.02 -7.10
C GLN A 91 -0.74 18.58 -7.42
N ASP A 92 -0.13 19.32 -6.49
CA ASP A 92 1.24 19.86 -6.67
C ASP A 92 2.31 18.75 -6.59
N TYR A 93 2.11 17.71 -5.76
CA TYR A 93 3.09 16.65 -5.46
C TYR A 93 2.47 15.24 -5.57
N PRO A 94 2.05 14.79 -6.77
CA PRO A 94 1.42 13.48 -6.96
C PRO A 94 2.33 12.28 -6.63
N ASN A 95 3.63 12.53 -6.43
CA ASN A 95 4.62 11.54 -6.01
C ASN A 95 4.86 11.51 -4.49
N LEU A 96 4.04 12.16 -3.66
CA LEU A 96 4.05 11.97 -2.20
C LEU A 96 2.90 11.03 -1.80
N PRO A 97 3.17 9.86 -1.20
CA PRO A 97 2.12 8.92 -0.81
C PRO A 97 1.39 9.31 0.50
N GLU A 98 2.01 10.10 1.37
CA GLU A 98 1.45 10.45 2.68
C GLU A 98 0.21 11.36 2.62
N PRO A 99 0.13 12.41 1.75
CA PRO A 99 -1.09 13.19 1.58
C PRO A 99 -2.30 12.34 1.17
N TYR A 100 -2.11 11.40 0.23
CA TYR A 100 -3.15 10.44 -0.16
C TYR A 100 -3.61 9.55 1.00
N ASN A 101 -2.69 9.09 1.85
CA ASN A 101 -3.03 8.30 3.03
C ASN A 101 -3.85 9.10 4.06
N ASN A 102 -3.50 10.37 4.28
CA ASN A 102 -4.25 11.23 5.20
C ASN A 102 -5.65 11.58 4.64
N LEU A 103 -5.77 11.84 3.34
CA LEU A 103 -7.08 11.93 2.66
C LEU A 103 -7.90 10.65 2.88
N ALA A 104 -7.30 9.47 2.79
CA ALA A 104 -8.03 8.23 2.99
C ALA A 104 -8.58 8.08 4.41
N VAL A 105 -7.79 8.40 5.44
CA VAL A 105 -8.23 8.40 6.84
C VAL A 105 -9.36 9.43 7.07
N LEU A 106 -9.25 10.63 6.48
CA LEU A 106 -10.26 11.68 6.57
C LEU A 106 -11.56 11.34 5.83
N TYR A 107 -11.49 10.70 4.66
CA TYR A 107 -12.69 10.22 3.96
C TYR A 107 -13.30 9.00 4.66
N TYR A 108 -12.49 8.10 5.25
CA TYR A 108 -12.97 6.94 6.01
C TYR A 108 -13.76 7.34 7.27
N SER A 109 -13.26 8.30 8.04
CA SER A 109 -13.96 8.81 9.23
C SER A 109 -15.28 9.51 8.89
N GLN A 110 -15.36 10.12 7.70
CA GLN A 110 -16.60 10.70 7.15
C GLN A 110 -17.50 9.68 6.41
N GLY A 111 -17.16 8.39 6.42
CA GLY A 111 -17.96 7.34 5.77
C GLY A 111 -17.88 7.30 4.24
N GLN A 112 -17.00 8.08 3.62
CA GLN A 112 -16.82 8.21 2.16
C GLN A 112 -15.84 7.16 1.63
N TYR A 113 -16.17 5.88 1.83
CA TYR A 113 -15.25 4.76 1.65
C TYR A 113 -14.69 4.63 0.23
N ASP A 114 -15.47 4.92 -0.82
CA ASP A 114 -14.97 4.91 -2.20
C ASP A 114 -13.90 5.98 -2.45
N LYS A 115 -14.03 7.18 -1.88
CA LYS A 115 -12.99 8.22 -1.96
C LYS A 115 -11.74 7.80 -1.18
N ALA A 116 -11.93 7.18 -0.02
CA ALA A 116 -10.82 6.66 0.78
C ALA A 116 -10.05 5.57 0.01
N LYS A 117 -10.77 4.64 -0.61
CA LYS A 117 -10.23 3.60 -1.50
C LYS A 117 -9.41 4.23 -2.64
N SER A 118 -10.00 5.15 -3.42
CA SER A 118 -9.33 5.76 -4.56
C SER A 118 -8.10 6.62 -4.19
N ALA A 119 -8.08 7.21 -2.99
CA ALA A 119 -6.89 7.90 -2.49
C ALA A 119 -5.74 6.91 -2.23
N LEU A 120 -5.99 5.77 -1.58
CA LEU A 120 -4.95 4.74 -1.36
C LEU A 120 -4.53 4.05 -2.66
N GLU A 121 -5.45 3.81 -3.60
CA GLU A 121 -5.10 3.32 -4.94
C GLU A 121 -4.19 4.31 -5.69
N ALA A 122 -4.33 5.62 -5.47
CA ALA A 122 -3.40 6.62 -6.00
C ALA A 122 -2.03 6.58 -5.31
N ALA A 123 -1.99 6.43 -3.98
CA ALA A 123 -0.75 6.24 -3.22
C ALA A 123 0.02 4.99 -3.68
N ILE A 124 -0.66 3.85 -3.81
CA ILE A 124 -0.09 2.56 -4.23
C ILE A 124 0.38 2.63 -5.70
N ARG A 125 -0.31 3.38 -6.56
CA ARG A 125 0.07 3.55 -7.97
C ARG A 125 1.40 4.28 -8.15
N THR A 126 1.77 5.21 -7.28
CA THR A 126 3.10 5.85 -7.30
C THR A 126 4.11 5.15 -6.39
N HIS A 127 3.64 4.56 -5.28
CA HIS A 127 4.47 3.87 -4.29
C HIS A 127 3.94 2.45 -3.99
N PRO A 128 4.18 1.46 -4.87
CA PRO A 128 3.63 0.11 -4.72
C PRO A 128 4.05 -0.63 -3.44
N THR A 129 5.16 -0.21 -2.83
CA THR A 129 5.75 -0.76 -1.60
C THR A 129 5.24 -0.08 -0.32
N TYR A 130 4.38 0.94 -0.41
CA TYR A 130 3.90 1.70 0.75
C TYR A 130 2.88 0.89 1.58
N ALA A 131 3.39 0.09 2.51
CA ALA A 131 2.64 -0.91 3.26
C ALA A 131 1.39 -0.36 3.97
N THR A 132 1.48 0.84 4.55
CA THR A 132 0.37 1.50 5.26
C THR A 132 -0.85 1.76 4.37
N ALA A 133 -0.63 2.04 3.07
CA ALA A 133 -1.75 2.17 2.14
C ALA A 133 -2.42 0.81 1.81
N HIS A 134 -1.67 -0.29 1.79
CA HIS A 134 -2.27 -1.64 1.63
C HIS A 134 -3.02 -2.08 2.89
N GLU A 135 -2.50 -1.74 4.07
CA GLU A 135 -3.14 -1.98 5.37
C GLU A 135 -4.47 -1.24 5.50
N ASN A 136 -4.45 0.09 5.33
CA ASN A 136 -5.66 0.93 5.38
C ASN A 136 -6.68 0.59 4.28
N LEU A 137 -6.23 0.11 3.10
CA LEU A 137 -7.10 -0.36 2.03
C LEU A 137 -7.80 -1.68 2.41
N GLY A 138 -7.15 -2.54 3.20
CA GLY A 138 -7.77 -3.73 3.79
C GLY A 138 -8.92 -3.38 4.74
N ASP A 139 -8.71 -2.41 5.63
CA ASP A 139 -9.75 -1.91 6.54
C ASP A 139 -10.93 -1.28 5.79
N ILE A 140 -10.66 -0.51 4.73
CA ILE A 140 -11.70 0.04 3.83
C ILE A 140 -12.50 -1.10 3.18
N TYR A 141 -11.85 -2.12 2.63
CA TYR A 141 -12.56 -3.27 2.03
C TYR A 141 -13.38 -4.06 3.06
N ALA A 142 -12.86 -4.28 4.27
CA ALA A 142 -13.62 -4.90 5.36
C ALA A 142 -14.84 -4.05 5.76
N LYS A 143 -14.70 -2.72 5.79
CA LYS A 143 -15.82 -1.81 6.09
C LYS A 143 -16.89 -1.79 5.00
N MET A 144 -16.49 -1.76 3.72
CA MET A 144 -17.42 -1.85 2.58
C MET A 144 -18.12 -3.22 2.53
N ALA A 145 -17.40 -4.31 2.79
CA ALA A 145 -17.98 -5.65 2.90
C ALA A 145 -19.02 -5.73 4.03
N SER A 146 -18.77 -5.08 5.17
CA SER A 146 -19.75 -4.97 6.26
C SER A 146 -21.05 -4.33 5.79
N GLN A 147 -20.97 -3.20 5.08
CA GLN A 147 -22.16 -2.53 4.53
C GLN A 147 -22.91 -3.41 3.51
N ALA A 148 -22.19 -4.16 2.67
CA ALA A 148 -22.80 -5.08 1.72
C ALA A 148 -23.56 -6.23 2.42
N TYR A 149 -23.00 -6.80 3.49
CA TYR A 149 -23.70 -7.84 4.27
C TYR A 149 -24.86 -7.27 5.11
N ASP A 150 -24.70 -6.10 5.73
CA ASP A 150 -25.82 -5.40 6.41
C ASP A 150 -26.94 -5.09 5.39
N LYS A 151 -26.61 -4.72 4.15
CA LYS A 151 -27.61 -4.50 3.09
C LYS A 151 -28.27 -5.80 2.60
N ALA A 152 -27.52 -6.89 2.51
CA ALA A 152 -28.09 -8.21 2.20
C ALA A 152 -29.10 -8.63 3.29
N LEU A 153 -28.76 -8.44 4.58
CA LEU A 153 -29.63 -8.78 5.72
C LEU A 153 -30.86 -7.87 5.87
N GLN A 154 -30.83 -6.65 5.31
CA GLN A 154 -32.04 -5.81 5.19
C GLN A 154 -33.05 -6.37 4.18
N LEU A 155 -32.57 -7.03 3.13
CA LEU A 155 -33.40 -7.61 2.05
C LEU A 155 -33.84 -9.03 2.39
N ASP A 156 -32.93 -9.84 2.92
CA ASP A 156 -33.14 -11.22 3.35
C ASP A 156 -32.57 -11.43 4.76
N LYS A 157 -33.47 -11.41 5.76
CA LYS A 157 -33.14 -11.60 7.17
C LYS A 157 -32.76 -13.05 7.52
N SER A 158 -33.01 -14.03 6.64
CA SER A 158 -32.62 -15.43 6.86
C SER A 158 -31.29 -15.80 6.19
N ASN A 159 -30.56 -14.82 5.65
CA ASN A 159 -29.25 -15.03 5.02
C ASN A 159 -28.13 -15.33 6.04
N THR A 160 -28.12 -16.55 6.57
CA THR A 160 -27.13 -17.03 7.56
C THR A 160 -25.69 -16.84 7.06
N THR A 161 -25.44 -16.95 5.76
CA THR A 161 -24.11 -16.73 5.15
C THR A 161 -23.65 -15.27 5.29
N ALA A 162 -24.52 -14.30 5.01
CA ALA A 162 -24.23 -12.88 5.23
C ALA A 162 -24.06 -12.58 6.73
N GLN A 163 -24.89 -13.17 7.59
CA GLN A 163 -24.81 -13.02 9.05
C GLN A 163 -23.45 -13.50 9.61
N ILE A 164 -23.00 -14.69 9.22
CA ILE A 164 -21.71 -15.25 9.64
C ILE A 164 -20.56 -14.38 9.15
N LYS A 165 -20.53 -14.04 7.85
CA LYS A 165 -19.44 -13.20 7.27
C LYS A 165 -19.38 -11.82 7.92
N LEU A 166 -20.53 -11.20 8.18
CA LEU A 166 -20.62 -9.94 8.91
C LEU A 166 -20.12 -10.04 10.36
N SER A 167 -20.43 -11.13 11.07
CA SER A 167 -19.90 -11.33 12.42
C SER A 167 -18.37 -11.49 12.45
N LEU A 168 -17.78 -12.21 11.48
CA LEU A 168 -16.33 -12.37 11.36
C LEU A 168 -15.64 -11.03 11.07
N VAL A 169 -16.22 -10.21 10.18
CA VAL A 169 -15.67 -8.88 9.87
C VAL A 169 -15.83 -7.92 11.06
N ARG A 170 -16.87 -8.07 11.90
CA ARG A 170 -17.00 -7.31 13.16
C ARG A 170 -15.98 -7.78 14.23
N GLU A 171 -15.66 -9.07 14.29
CA GLU A 171 -14.60 -9.61 15.18
C GLU A 171 -13.20 -9.14 14.76
N LEU A 172 -12.95 -8.90 13.47
CA LEU A 172 -11.69 -8.33 12.98
C LEU A 172 -11.39 -6.94 13.57
N PHE A 173 -12.39 -6.05 13.62
CA PHE A 173 -12.25 -4.70 14.18
C PHE A 173 -12.33 -4.68 15.72
N ASN A 174 -13.15 -5.55 16.33
CA ASN A 174 -13.33 -5.65 17.77
C ASN A 174 -12.90 -7.03 18.32
N PRO A 175 -11.59 -7.38 18.28
CA PRO A 175 -11.09 -8.68 18.72
C PRO A 175 -11.18 -8.83 20.26
N GLY A 176 -12.37 -9.22 20.71
CA GLY A 176 -12.73 -9.35 22.12
C GLY A 176 -14.24 -9.37 22.39
N SER A 177 -15.10 -8.94 21.46
CA SER A 177 -16.56 -8.85 21.66
C SER A 177 -17.30 -10.21 21.56
N LYS A 178 -16.78 -11.26 22.20
CA LYS A 178 -17.42 -12.60 22.23
C LYS A 178 -18.53 -12.64 23.27
N GLY A 179 -19.77 -12.35 22.84
CA GLY A 179 -20.97 -12.67 23.61
C GLY A 179 -22.05 -11.58 23.68
N SER A 180 -22.54 -11.11 22.54
CA SER A 180 -23.77 -10.28 22.48
C SER A 180 -24.69 -10.67 21.33
N GLN A 181 -25.39 -11.81 21.46
CA GLN A 181 -26.69 -11.97 20.79
C GLN A 181 -27.78 -11.40 21.72
N SER A 182 -28.03 -10.10 21.62
CA SER A 182 -29.26 -9.50 22.14
C SER A 182 -29.56 -8.14 21.50
N LEU A 183 -30.84 -7.95 21.20
CA LEU A 183 -31.49 -6.67 20.91
C LEU A 183 -32.89 -6.72 21.56
N PRO A 184 -33.51 -5.60 21.97
CA PRO A 184 -32.96 -4.25 22.07
C PRO A 184 -33.11 -3.62 23.48
N ARG A 185 -32.20 -2.75 23.88
CA ARG A 185 -32.55 -1.58 24.72
C ARG A 185 -31.58 -0.43 24.48
N ALA A 186 -32.12 0.78 24.38
CA ALA A 186 -31.30 1.99 24.33
C ALA A 186 -30.94 2.45 25.75
N THR A 187 -29.65 2.61 26.00
CA THR A 187 -29.10 3.46 27.06
C THR A 187 -27.94 4.26 26.46
N VAL A 188 -28.01 5.60 26.58
CA VAL A 188 -26.97 6.48 26.05
C VAL A 188 -25.79 6.49 27.02
N SER A 189 -24.65 5.95 26.60
CA SER A 189 -23.36 6.16 27.27
C SER A 189 -22.46 7.00 26.39
N LYS A 190 -22.00 8.14 26.92
CA LYS A 190 -20.99 8.99 26.26
C LYS A 190 -19.60 8.44 26.58
N GLN A 191 -18.92 7.84 25.61
CA GLN A 191 -17.48 7.64 25.66
C GLN A 191 -16.90 7.85 24.26
N PRO A 192 -15.68 8.44 24.10
CA PRO A 192 -15.22 8.92 22.79
C PRO A 192 -14.99 7.79 21.78
N ALA A 193 -15.11 8.12 20.50
CA ALA A 193 -14.71 7.22 19.43
C ALA A 193 -13.21 6.89 19.54
N THR A 194 -12.86 5.61 19.47
CA THR A 194 -11.46 5.17 19.46
C THR A 194 -10.77 5.77 18.24
N THR A 195 -9.82 6.69 18.49
CA THR A 195 -9.03 7.30 17.44
C THR A 195 -8.22 6.24 16.71
N ILE A 196 -8.25 6.28 15.37
CA ILE A 196 -7.27 5.57 14.55
C ILE A 196 -5.89 6.05 15.00
N ALA A 197 -5.03 5.13 15.41
CA ALA A 197 -3.73 5.49 15.98
C ALA A 197 -2.89 6.21 14.91
N LEU A 198 -2.63 7.50 15.13
CA LEU A 198 -1.73 8.32 14.30
C LEU A 198 -0.29 7.81 14.43
N ASN A 199 0.02 6.74 13.70
CA ASN A 199 1.36 6.20 13.62
C ASN A 199 2.20 7.11 12.71
N THR A 200 2.69 8.22 13.28
CA THR A 200 3.42 9.27 12.56
C THR A 200 4.65 8.70 11.86
N ALA A 201 4.60 8.63 10.53
CA ALA A 201 5.74 8.20 9.74
C ALA A 201 6.95 9.11 10.02
N LYS A 202 8.11 8.51 10.25
CA LYS A 202 9.38 9.24 10.35
C LYS A 202 9.68 9.87 8.98
N PRO A 203 10.04 11.16 8.90
CA PRO A 203 10.37 11.79 7.62
C PRO A 203 11.47 11.02 6.88
N ILE A 204 11.18 10.62 5.65
CA ILE A 204 12.18 10.17 4.68
C ILE A 204 12.56 11.41 3.87
N ALA A 205 13.85 11.73 3.84
CA ALA A 205 14.33 12.88 3.05
C ALA A 205 14.03 12.66 1.57
N ALA A 206 13.47 13.67 0.91
CA ALA A 206 13.20 13.62 -0.52
C ALA A 206 14.52 13.44 -1.31
N PRO A 207 14.55 12.61 -2.37
CA PRO A 207 15.69 12.57 -3.28
C PRO A 207 15.84 13.94 -3.97
N PRO A 208 17.07 14.36 -4.33
CA PRO A 208 17.30 15.67 -4.93
C PRO A 208 16.54 15.80 -6.26
N ALA A 209 16.00 16.99 -6.52
CA ALA A 209 15.31 17.29 -7.76
C ALA A 209 16.31 17.25 -8.93
N ASN A 210 16.12 16.32 -9.87
CA ASN A 210 16.81 16.35 -11.15
C ASN A 210 16.45 17.64 -11.87
N THR A 211 17.47 18.44 -12.19
CA THR A 211 17.30 19.75 -12.82
C THR A 211 16.71 19.63 -14.22
N MET A 212 15.55 20.26 -14.45
CA MET A 212 15.09 20.54 -15.81
C MET A 212 16.08 21.48 -16.52
N GLY A 213 16.36 21.22 -17.79
CA GLY A 213 17.22 22.07 -18.61
C GLY A 213 16.59 23.44 -18.89
N THR A 214 17.36 24.51 -18.71
CA THR A 214 16.94 25.90 -18.96
C THR A 214 16.74 26.16 -20.46
N PRO A 215 15.67 26.88 -20.88
CA PRO A 215 15.40 27.14 -22.29
C PRO A 215 16.20 28.32 -22.88
N ALA A 216 16.52 28.23 -24.18
CA ALA A 216 17.00 29.29 -25.04
C ALA A 216 16.76 28.87 -26.52
N LYS A 217 16.45 29.75 -27.48
CA LYS A 217 15.99 31.14 -27.46
C LYS A 217 15.19 31.36 -28.77
N LEU A 218 14.14 32.18 -28.76
CA LEU A 218 13.41 32.58 -29.96
C LEU A 218 13.66 34.07 -30.25
N ASP A 219 13.95 34.42 -31.52
CA ASP A 219 13.88 35.79 -32.05
C ASP A 219 13.74 35.77 -33.60
N ASP A 220 13.19 36.86 -34.14
CA ASP A 220 13.15 37.32 -35.54
C ASP A 220 12.34 36.59 -36.65
N LEU A 221 11.14 37.16 -36.90
CA LEU A 221 10.69 37.80 -38.17
C LEU A 221 10.87 37.02 -39.50
N LYS A 222 9.83 36.80 -40.33
CA LYS A 222 8.84 37.80 -40.83
C LYS A 222 7.60 37.16 -41.50
N ASN A 223 6.60 38.00 -41.85
CA ASN A 223 5.28 37.62 -42.39
C ASN A 223 5.07 38.06 -43.86
N THR A 224 4.55 37.15 -44.69
CA THR A 224 3.65 37.38 -45.86
C THR A 224 3.09 36.03 -46.34
N GLY A 225 1.82 35.83 -46.75
CA GLY A 225 0.63 36.68 -46.64
C GLY A 225 -0.49 36.26 -47.62
N GLN A 226 -1.78 36.32 -47.21
CA GLN A 226 -3.01 36.07 -48.03
C GLN A 226 -3.23 34.59 -48.49
N LYS A 227 -4.44 34.07 -48.77
CA LYS A 227 -5.83 34.60 -48.70
C LYS A 227 -6.87 33.45 -48.57
N THR A 228 -7.92 33.64 -47.78
CA THR A 228 -9.27 33.02 -47.90
C THR A 228 -10.21 33.99 -48.67
N PRO A 229 -11.53 33.75 -48.91
CA PRO A 229 -12.46 32.64 -48.54
C PRO A 229 -12.74 31.66 -49.73
N ILE A 230 -13.88 30.98 -50.01
CA ILE A 230 -15.29 31.07 -49.58
C ILE A 230 -16.05 29.71 -49.62
N ARG A 231 -17.12 29.65 -48.80
CA ARG A 231 -18.39 28.88 -48.85
C ARG A 231 -19.09 28.92 -50.25
N THR A 232 -20.10 28.12 -50.62
CA THR A 232 -20.88 27.03 -49.95
C THR A 232 -21.00 25.83 -50.93
N GLU A 233 -22.08 25.11 -51.32
CA GLU A 233 -23.54 24.97 -51.06
C GLU A 233 -23.91 23.46 -50.88
N THR A 234 -25.18 23.05 -51.03
CA THR A 234 -25.69 21.66 -50.95
C THR A 234 -26.78 21.39 -52.02
N VAL A 235 -27.27 20.13 -52.11
CA VAL A 235 -28.61 19.66 -52.58
C VAL A 235 -28.67 18.75 -53.84
N THR A 236 -29.45 17.66 -53.71
CA THR A 236 -30.04 16.73 -54.72
C THR A 236 -29.18 15.73 -55.52
N SER A 237 -29.88 14.65 -55.91
CA SER A 237 -29.51 13.58 -56.87
C SER A 237 -30.64 13.43 -57.90
N PRO A 238 -30.35 12.92 -59.11
CA PRO A 238 -31.18 11.83 -59.63
C PRO A 238 -30.39 10.70 -60.35
N ALA A 239 -31.11 9.64 -60.73
CA ALA A 239 -30.64 8.46 -61.50
C ALA A 239 -30.44 8.79 -63.02
N LYS A 240 -29.99 7.92 -63.94
CA LYS A 240 -30.16 6.45 -64.07
C LYS A 240 -29.20 5.84 -65.14
N THR A 241 -29.13 4.50 -65.19
CA THR A 241 -28.58 3.63 -66.27
C THR A 241 -27.04 3.59 -66.39
N ALA A 242 -26.39 2.47 -66.76
CA ALA A 242 -26.85 1.11 -67.11
C ALA A 242 -25.91 0.02 -66.49
N ALA A 243 -26.25 -1.27 -66.61
CA ALA A 243 -25.61 -2.35 -65.85
C ALA A 243 -24.87 -3.40 -66.71
N VAL A 244 -23.80 -3.97 -66.16
CA VAL A 244 -23.21 -5.28 -66.55
C VAL A 244 -22.89 -6.05 -65.25
N ALA A 245 -22.98 -7.39 -65.30
CA ALA A 245 -23.20 -8.24 -64.12
C ALA A 245 -21.97 -8.63 -63.29
N LEU A 246 -22.19 -8.87 -61.99
CA LEU A 246 -21.48 -9.85 -61.16
C LEU A 246 -22.50 -10.58 -60.24
N PRO A 247 -22.28 -11.87 -59.89
CA PRO A 247 -23.17 -12.64 -59.00
C PRO A 247 -22.93 -12.32 -57.50
N PRO A 248 -23.90 -12.63 -56.62
CA PRO A 248 -23.84 -12.26 -55.21
C PRO A 248 -22.95 -13.19 -54.37
N VAL A 249 -22.07 -12.60 -53.56
CA VAL A 249 -21.46 -13.28 -52.40
C VAL A 249 -22.31 -12.97 -51.17
N ALA A 250 -22.96 -13.99 -50.61
CA ALA A 250 -23.76 -13.84 -49.39
C ALA A 250 -22.86 -13.77 -48.14
N GLU A 251 -23.29 -13.01 -47.14
CA GLU A 251 -22.58 -12.86 -45.86
C GLU A 251 -22.57 -14.18 -45.06
N THR A 252 -21.42 -14.88 -45.07
CA THR A 252 -21.23 -16.09 -44.26
C THR A 252 -20.74 -15.75 -42.86
N LYS A 253 -21.72 -15.61 -41.95
CA LYS A 253 -21.56 -15.66 -40.49
C LYS A 253 -20.47 -16.67 -40.06
N PRO A 254 -19.42 -16.26 -39.33
CA PRO A 254 -18.42 -17.20 -38.82
C PRO A 254 -19.04 -18.22 -37.85
N ALA A 255 -19.02 -19.49 -38.23
CA ALA A 255 -19.34 -20.59 -37.33
C ALA A 255 -18.22 -20.79 -36.28
N PRO A 256 -18.53 -21.25 -35.06
CA PRO A 256 -17.55 -21.36 -33.99
C PRO A 256 -16.49 -22.42 -34.30
N LYS A 257 -15.22 -22.08 -34.10
CA LYS A 257 -14.14 -23.08 -34.03
C LYS A 257 -14.28 -23.88 -32.72
N PRO A 258 -13.99 -25.20 -32.71
CA PRO A 258 -14.06 -25.99 -31.48
C PRO A 258 -13.13 -25.45 -30.40
N ILE A 259 -13.68 -25.20 -29.20
CA ILE A 259 -12.89 -24.82 -28.03
C ILE A 259 -12.29 -26.10 -27.43
N VAL A 260 -11.06 -26.42 -27.79
CA VAL A 260 -10.24 -27.39 -27.04
C VAL A 260 -9.70 -26.65 -25.82
N GLU A 261 -10.53 -26.55 -24.77
CA GLU A 261 -10.17 -25.80 -23.57
C GLU A 261 -9.08 -26.51 -22.77
N GLN A 262 -8.09 -25.75 -22.33
CA GLN A 262 -6.74 -26.26 -22.07
C GLN A 262 -6.65 -26.96 -20.69
N PRO A 263 -6.50 -28.31 -20.60
CA PRO A 263 -6.57 -29.02 -19.32
C PRO A 263 -5.46 -28.61 -18.34
N ALA A 264 -4.27 -28.29 -18.88
CA ALA A 264 -3.09 -27.91 -18.09
C ALA A 264 -3.28 -26.63 -17.25
N LYS A 265 -4.15 -25.70 -17.66
CA LYS A 265 -4.43 -24.48 -16.88
C LYS A 265 -5.32 -24.76 -15.67
N HIS A 266 -6.32 -25.63 -15.84
CA HIS A 266 -7.20 -26.05 -14.76
C HIS A 266 -6.44 -26.83 -13.69
N ALA A 267 -5.64 -27.83 -14.09
CA ALA A 267 -4.81 -28.61 -13.17
C ALA A 267 -3.79 -27.76 -12.39
N ALA A 268 -3.21 -26.72 -13.02
CA ALA A 268 -2.30 -25.79 -12.33
C ALA A 268 -3.02 -24.89 -11.31
N SER A 269 -4.27 -24.52 -11.55
CA SER A 269 -5.10 -23.76 -10.59
C SER A 269 -5.50 -24.64 -9.40
N GLU A 270 -5.91 -25.89 -9.66
CA GLU A 270 -6.26 -26.86 -8.62
C GLU A 270 -5.05 -27.13 -7.69
N GLN A 271 -3.87 -27.37 -8.25
CA GLN A 271 -2.64 -27.57 -7.46
C GLN A 271 -2.21 -26.32 -6.67
N HIS A 272 -2.43 -25.12 -7.21
CA HIS A 272 -2.21 -23.87 -6.48
C HIS A 272 -3.07 -23.82 -5.21
N ASP A 273 -4.35 -24.16 -5.33
CA ASP A 273 -5.31 -24.07 -4.22
C ASP A 273 -5.13 -25.22 -3.21
N GLU A 274 -4.74 -26.43 -3.64
CA GLU A 274 -4.28 -27.50 -2.75
C GLU A 274 -3.08 -27.07 -1.87
N VAL A 275 -2.07 -26.43 -2.48
CA VAL A 275 -0.88 -25.92 -1.76
C VAL A 275 -1.28 -24.79 -0.81
N LEU A 276 -2.21 -23.93 -1.21
CA LEU A 276 -2.73 -22.86 -0.36
C LEU A 276 -3.52 -23.40 0.84
N SER A 277 -4.35 -24.43 0.66
CA SER A 277 -5.04 -25.11 1.78
C SER A 277 -4.01 -25.72 2.73
N THR A 278 -3.06 -26.50 2.21
CA THR A 278 -1.99 -27.14 2.98
C THR A 278 -1.19 -26.12 3.82
N LEU A 279 -0.85 -24.97 3.24
CA LEU A 279 -0.12 -23.88 3.91
C LEU A 279 -0.94 -23.25 5.06
N ASN A 280 -2.24 -23.04 4.85
CA ASN A 280 -3.13 -22.48 5.86
C ASN A 280 -3.45 -23.49 6.97
N GLU A 281 -3.61 -24.78 6.64
CA GLU A 281 -3.80 -25.85 7.62
C GLU A 281 -2.57 -26.07 8.51
N TRP A 282 -1.36 -25.99 7.94
CA TRP A 282 -0.10 -25.99 8.70
C TRP A 282 -0.03 -24.82 9.69
N ALA A 283 -0.40 -23.61 9.26
CA ALA A 283 -0.45 -22.42 10.11
C ALA A 283 -1.52 -22.53 11.20
N LYS A 284 -2.68 -23.14 10.87
CA LYS A 284 -3.73 -23.46 11.84
C LYS A 284 -3.25 -24.49 12.87
N ALA A 285 -2.61 -25.58 12.44
CA ALA A 285 -2.10 -26.62 13.35
C ALA A 285 -1.05 -26.07 14.35
N TRP A 286 -0.24 -25.09 13.92
CA TRP A 286 0.65 -24.34 14.83
C TRP A 286 -0.15 -23.45 15.79
N SER A 287 -1.12 -22.68 15.30
CA SER A 287 -1.98 -21.79 16.12
C SER A 287 -2.79 -22.56 17.17
N ASP A 288 -3.33 -23.73 16.79
CA ASP A 288 -4.04 -24.67 17.66
C ASP A 288 -3.10 -25.39 18.67
N ARG A 289 -1.80 -25.09 18.66
CA ARG A 289 -0.74 -25.72 19.48
C ARG A 289 -0.63 -27.24 19.27
N ASN A 290 -1.15 -27.75 18.15
CA ASN A 290 -1.19 -29.18 17.83
C ASN A 290 0.12 -29.61 17.14
N ALA A 291 1.16 -29.82 17.95
CA ALA A 291 2.49 -30.23 17.47
C ALA A 291 2.49 -31.51 16.61
N LYS A 292 1.56 -32.45 16.85
CA LYS A 292 1.43 -33.68 16.04
C LYS A 292 0.92 -33.38 14.64
N ALA A 293 -0.15 -32.59 14.51
CA ALA A 293 -0.66 -32.17 13.20
C ALA A 293 0.35 -31.27 12.48
N TYR A 294 0.93 -30.29 13.18
CA TYR A 294 1.96 -29.40 12.64
C TYR A 294 3.14 -30.14 12.02
N LEU A 295 3.68 -31.16 12.70
CA LEU A 295 4.79 -31.95 12.17
C LEU A 295 4.37 -32.90 11.03
N SER A 296 3.10 -33.30 10.95
CA SER A 296 2.61 -34.17 9.86
C SER A 296 2.59 -33.51 8.48
N TYR A 297 2.67 -32.18 8.41
CA TYR A 297 2.84 -31.42 7.17
C TYR A 297 4.27 -31.41 6.64
N TYR A 298 5.25 -31.98 7.34
CA TYR A 298 6.64 -32.03 6.88
C TYR A 298 7.00 -33.41 6.30
N ALA A 299 7.71 -33.43 5.19
CA ALA A 299 8.11 -34.63 4.47
C ALA A 299 9.05 -35.54 5.31
N LYS A 300 9.10 -36.84 4.98
CA LYS A 300 9.99 -37.81 5.66
C LYS A 300 11.47 -37.51 5.40
N ASP A 301 11.75 -36.98 4.22
CA ASP A 301 13.02 -36.53 3.65
C ASP A 301 13.24 -35.02 3.80
N PHE A 302 12.49 -34.35 4.69
CA PHE A 302 12.61 -32.92 4.95
C PHE A 302 14.05 -32.49 5.28
N LYS A 303 14.54 -31.49 4.55
CA LYS A 303 15.86 -30.89 4.75
C LYS A 303 15.84 -29.97 5.97
N THR A 304 16.52 -30.40 7.02
CA THR A 304 16.66 -29.63 8.26
C THR A 304 17.56 -28.40 8.09
N PRO A 305 17.24 -27.25 8.72
CA PRO A 305 18.10 -26.08 8.70
C PRO A 305 19.51 -26.40 9.24
N ARG A 306 20.55 -25.89 8.58
CA ARG A 306 21.96 -26.03 9.02
C ARG A 306 22.47 -27.48 9.21
N GLY A 307 21.74 -28.49 8.75
CA GLY A 307 22.13 -29.90 8.91
C GLY A 307 21.93 -30.49 10.31
N GLU A 308 21.09 -29.88 11.16
CA GLU A 308 20.69 -30.49 12.45
C GLU A 308 19.95 -31.82 12.24
N LYS A 309 20.00 -32.77 13.19
CA LYS A 309 19.31 -34.06 13.01
C LYS A 309 17.79 -33.86 13.05
N ARG A 310 17.05 -34.60 12.21
CA ARG A 310 15.58 -34.52 12.11
C ARG A 310 14.87 -34.68 13.46
N ALA A 311 15.32 -35.59 14.32
CA ALA A 311 14.73 -35.80 15.65
C ALA A 311 14.92 -34.58 16.58
N ASP A 312 16.10 -33.97 16.57
CA ASP A 312 16.44 -32.82 17.41
C ASP A 312 15.64 -31.58 16.97
N TRP A 313 15.57 -31.34 15.65
CA TRP A 313 14.74 -30.31 15.03
C TRP A 313 13.26 -30.49 15.40
N GLU A 314 12.73 -31.71 15.30
CA GLU A 314 11.34 -32.01 15.65
C GLU A 314 11.06 -31.75 17.13
N ASN A 315 11.99 -32.07 18.02
CA ASN A 315 11.80 -31.88 19.46
C ASN A 315 11.78 -30.38 19.82
N GLY A 316 12.72 -29.60 19.29
CA GLY A 316 12.68 -28.13 19.42
C GLY A 316 11.46 -27.50 18.74
N ARG A 317 10.91 -28.11 17.67
CA ARG A 317 9.64 -27.69 17.05
C ARG A 317 8.43 -28.03 17.92
N LYS A 318 8.36 -29.23 18.51
CA LYS A 318 7.30 -29.63 19.47
C LYS A 318 7.23 -28.62 20.60
N GLU A 319 8.36 -28.33 21.25
CA GLU A 319 8.46 -27.36 22.34
C GLU A 319 7.98 -25.96 21.93
N ARG A 320 8.43 -25.42 20.78
CA ARG A 320 7.99 -24.11 20.29
C ARG A 320 6.50 -24.04 19.92
N VAL A 321 5.84 -25.17 19.68
CA VAL A 321 4.40 -25.25 19.38
C VAL A 321 3.57 -25.46 20.66
N THR A 322 4.11 -26.14 21.68
CA THR A 322 3.36 -26.46 22.92
C THR A 322 3.64 -25.52 24.09
N SER A 323 4.85 -24.97 24.22
CA SER A 323 5.29 -24.17 25.38
C SER A 323 4.53 -22.85 25.58
N PRO A 324 4.29 -22.02 24.53
CA PRO A 324 3.50 -20.79 24.70
C PRO A 324 2.06 -21.10 25.10
N LYS A 325 1.41 -20.23 25.90
CA LYS A 325 0.03 -20.45 26.36
C LYS A 325 -1.00 -20.23 25.24
N SER A 326 -0.70 -19.34 24.32
CA SER A 326 -1.48 -19.08 23.10
C SER A 326 -0.53 -18.89 21.91
N ILE A 327 -0.98 -19.28 20.72
CA ILE A 327 -0.26 -19.03 19.46
C ILE A 327 -1.27 -18.56 18.42
N GLN A 328 -0.87 -17.58 17.61
CA GLN A 328 -1.54 -17.19 16.38
C GLN A 328 -0.49 -17.07 15.28
N VAL A 329 -0.69 -17.80 14.18
CA VAL A 329 0.15 -17.77 12.99
C VAL A 329 -0.71 -17.35 11.81
N ALA A 330 -0.43 -16.17 11.24
CA ALA A 330 -1.07 -15.70 10.02
C ALA A 330 -0.12 -15.76 8.83
N ILE A 331 -0.67 -16.17 7.68
CA ILE A 331 0.01 -16.25 6.38
C ILE A 331 -0.43 -15.04 5.56
N VAL A 332 0.47 -14.08 5.38
CA VAL A 332 0.17 -12.81 4.68
C VAL A 332 0.79 -12.82 3.29
N SER A 333 -0.04 -12.52 2.30
CA SER A 333 0.31 -12.42 0.86
C SER A 333 1.10 -13.63 0.32
N PRO A 334 0.60 -14.86 0.44
CA PRO A 334 1.27 -16.04 -0.11
C PRO A 334 1.38 -15.97 -1.63
N LYS A 335 2.61 -16.12 -2.13
CA LYS A 335 2.94 -16.26 -3.55
C LYS A 335 3.36 -17.70 -3.81
N ILE A 336 2.42 -18.48 -4.34
CA ILE A 336 2.64 -19.89 -4.70
C ILE A 336 3.12 -19.98 -6.14
N ARG A 337 4.08 -20.87 -6.39
CA ARG A 337 4.54 -21.27 -7.72
C ARG A 337 4.51 -22.79 -7.78
N ILE A 338 3.76 -23.34 -8.73
CA ILE A 338 3.87 -24.76 -9.10
C ILE A 338 5.07 -24.89 -10.04
N SER A 339 5.97 -25.82 -9.75
CA SER A 339 7.16 -26.10 -10.57
C SER A 339 6.88 -27.26 -11.53
N ASP A 340 6.25 -28.32 -11.03
CA ASP A 340 5.79 -29.50 -11.76
C ASP A 340 4.64 -30.17 -10.98
N ALA A 341 4.11 -31.29 -11.48
CA ALA A 341 2.97 -32.00 -10.90
C ALA A 341 3.18 -32.55 -9.47
N SER A 342 4.42 -32.50 -8.96
CA SER A 342 4.82 -32.97 -7.64
C SER A 342 5.64 -31.96 -6.82
N HIS A 343 6.02 -30.80 -7.36
CA HIS A 343 6.78 -29.78 -6.63
C HIS A 343 6.16 -28.38 -6.73
N ALA A 344 6.15 -27.67 -5.60
CA ALA A 344 5.69 -26.29 -5.50
C ALA A 344 6.54 -25.49 -4.49
N SER A 345 6.48 -24.16 -4.56
CA SER A 345 7.13 -23.27 -3.59
C SER A 345 6.18 -22.13 -3.22
N ALA A 346 6.02 -21.86 -1.92
CA ALA A 346 5.20 -20.78 -1.39
C ALA A 346 6.05 -19.78 -0.62
N THR A 347 6.12 -18.54 -1.09
CA THR A 347 6.79 -17.44 -0.38
C THR A 347 5.76 -16.49 0.23
N PHE A 348 5.83 -16.24 1.53
CA PHE A 348 4.84 -15.49 2.30
C PHE A 348 5.49 -14.72 3.46
N ARG A 349 4.76 -13.74 4.01
CA ARG A 349 5.09 -13.14 5.30
C ARG A 349 4.36 -13.92 6.39
N GLN A 350 5.11 -14.58 7.28
CA GLN A 350 4.57 -15.11 8.51
C GLN A 350 4.46 -13.99 9.54
N ILE A 351 3.26 -13.78 10.08
CA ILE A 351 3.07 -13.07 11.35
C ILE A 351 2.89 -14.12 12.44
N TYR A 352 3.75 -14.10 13.46
CA TYR A 352 3.66 -14.95 14.64
C TYR A 352 3.37 -14.10 15.88
N ARG A 353 2.44 -14.55 16.71
CA ARG A 353 2.12 -13.95 18.01
C ARG A 353 1.85 -15.04 19.04
N SER A 354 2.43 -14.90 20.22
CA SER A 354 2.07 -15.65 21.43
C SER A 354 1.78 -14.71 22.60
N ASP A 355 1.62 -15.28 23.79
CA ASP A 355 1.57 -14.58 25.07
C ASP A 355 2.90 -13.87 25.44
N SER A 356 4.02 -14.27 24.84
CA SER A 356 5.37 -13.80 25.18
C SER A 356 6.17 -13.18 24.03
N LEU A 357 5.84 -13.48 22.76
CA LEU A 357 6.62 -13.08 21.58
C LEU A 357 5.72 -12.60 20.44
N LYS A 358 6.20 -11.62 19.68
CA LYS A 358 5.63 -11.19 18.40
C LYS A 358 6.75 -11.12 17.37
N SER A 359 6.52 -11.60 16.15
CA SER A 359 7.47 -11.45 15.05
C SER A 359 6.80 -11.45 13.68
N SER A 360 7.47 -10.83 12.70
CA SER A 360 7.13 -10.86 11.28
C SER A 360 8.36 -11.34 10.53
N THR A 361 8.30 -12.50 9.86
CA THR A 361 9.40 -13.00 9.02
C THR A 361 8.93 -13.35 7.62
N MET A 362 9.77 -13.07 6.62
CA MET A 362 9.59 -13.66 5.29
C MET A 362 10.01 -15.13 5.35
N LYS A 363 9.17 -16.01 4.81
CA LYS A 363 9.46 -17.44 4.69
C LYS A 363 9.20 -17.90 3.27
N THR A 364 9.98 -18.89 2.85
CA THR A 364 9.69 -19.72 1.68
C THR A 364 9.62 -21.17 2.16
N LEU A 365 8.51 -21.83 1.87
CA LEU A 365 8.34 -23.26 2.06
C LEU A 365 8.32 -23.92 0.69
N ASP A 366 9.20 -24.89 0.48
CA ASP A 366 9.19 -25.73 -0.70
C ASP A 366 8.45 -27.03 -0.37
N PHE A 367 7.52 -27.43 -1.23
CA PHE A 367 6.60 -28.55 -1.04
C PHE A 367 6.84 -29.64 -2.07
N VAL A 368 6.61 -30.89 -1.66
CA VAL A 368 6.53 -32.07 -2.52
C VAL A 368 5.17 -32.77 -2.33
N LYS A 369 4.58 -33.31 -3.39
CA LYS A 369 3.33 -34.07 -3.32
C LYS A 369 3.62 -35.53 -3.02
N SER A 370 3.23 -36.01 -1.83
CA SER A 370 3.51 -37.34 -1.31
C SER A 370 2.23 -37.97 -0.74
N GLY A 371 1.92 -39.21 -1.13
CA GLY A 371 0.69 -39.89 -0.71
C GLY A 371 -0.60 -39.13 -1.07
N GLY A 372 -0.60 -38.38 -2.17
CA GLY A 372 -1.69 -37.53 -2.63
C GLY A 372 -1.79 -36.16 -1.94
N LYS A 373 -0.96 -35.86 -0.93
CA LYS A 373 -0.97 -34.59 -0.19
C LYS A 373 0.31 -33.79 -0.42
N TRP A 374 0.22 -32.47 -0.34
CA TRP A 374 1.43 -31.63 -0.30
C TRP A 374 2.05 -31.66 1.10
N VAL A 375 3.38 -31.80 1.16
CA VAL A 375 4.16 -31.77 2.40
C VAL A 375 5.43 -30.94 2.21
N ILE A 376 5.84 -30.23 3.25
CA ILE A 376 6.99 -29.33 3.28
C ILE A 376 8.28 -30.15 3.22
N LEU A 377 9.05 -29.95 2.15
CA LEU A 377 10.36 -30.54 1.91
C LEU A 377 11.50 -29.68 2.48
N GLU A 378 11.34 -28.35 2.52
CA GLU A 378 12.38 -27.43 2.99
C GLU A 378 11.77 -26.13 3.55
N GLU A 379 12.33 -25.58 4.65
CA GLU A 379 11.91 -24.30 5.24
C GLU A 379 13.05 -23.27 5.19
N LYS A 380 12.87 -22.23 4.37
CA LYS A 380 13.81 -21.12 4.18
C LYS A 380 13.28 -19.85 4.87
N ILE A 381 14.19 -19.09 5.49
CA ILE A 381 13.90 -17.80 6.12
C ILE A 381 14.56 -16.71 5.29
N GLY A 382 13.77 -15.75 4.81
CA GLY A 382 14.29 -14.54 4.15
C GLY A 382 14.92 -13.61 5.17
N ARG A 383 16.04 -12.99 4.78
CA ARG A 383 16.62 -11.84 5.50
C ARG A 383 15.80 -10.58 5.23
#